data_AF-A0A6B1FH95-F1
#
_entry.id   AF-A0A6B1FH95-F1
#
_cell.length_a   1.000
_cell.length_b   1.000
_cell.length_c   1.000
_cell.angle_alpha   90.00
_cell.angle_beta   90.00
_cell.angle_gamma   90.00
#
_symmetry.space_group_name_H-M   'P 1'
#
loop_
_entity.id
_entity.type
_entity.pdbx_description
1 polymer ?
#
loop_
_entity_poly.entity_id
_entity_poly.type
_entity_poly.pdbx_seq_one_letter_code
_entity_poly.pdbx_strand_id
1 'polypeptide(L)'
;MEMRLRMVVATAIAGVNATPMDALLIAQDVPSELTGCHDLTLGPWVVETYYDELRPHFHREIAEWFGLPPRIEFAGPHDRRRSETRIVFLESDSAVARRYQSSLTGARIEGDSLRLGFSTGYTGVVATLGRSGDGWVGNAQSFTDVIPHQIHARPVAMSRVDCESPLPVAGDQSHALGRAVELEGGQVISLGAPLPEELETVALPAFEWMTLPPKPPDSQRRPLTTPRNAVAVVGQTRGLFGATDAIQVHTDPDGLVYAIRLLYTNPAARETLEERLRSQYGAPGTRSGVPDVHIYRSASTSLWIRPSAAAQAEILLSDRGR
;
A
#
# COMPACT_ATOMS: atom_id res chain seq x y z
N MET A 1 -50.67 39.34 -17.53
CA MET A 1 -49.94 38.54 -16.53
C MET A 1 -49.82 37.14 -17.10
N GLU A 2 -48.83 36.94 -17.98
CA GLU A 2 -48.66 35.72 -18.78
C GLU A 2 -47.54 34.87 -18.17
N MET A 3 -47.88 33.63 -17.83
CA MET A 3 -46.98 32.67 -17.21
C MET A 3 -46.40 31.77 -18.33
N ARG A 4 -45.17 32.05 -18.76
CA ARG A 4 -44.46 31.23 -19.76
C ARG A 4 -43.85 30.00 -19.09
N LEU A 5 -44.45 28.83 -19.35
CA LEU A 5 -43.90 27.52 -19.01
C LEU A 5 -42.69 27.24 -19.91
N ARG A 6 -41.49 27.14 -19.34
CA ARG A 6 -40.28 26.69 -20.06
C ARG A 6 -40.15 25.18 -19.89
N MET A 7 -40.40 24.46 -20.98
CA MET A 7 -40.16 23.04 -21.14
C MET A 7 -38.65 22.81 -21.28
N VAL A 8 -38.03 22.13 -20.31
CA VAL A 8 -36.64 21.65 -20.43
C VAL A 8 -36.71 20.23 -20.96
N VAL A 9 -36.25 20.05 -22.20
CA VAL A 9 -36.09 18.75 -22.84
C VAL A 9 -34.82 18.11 -22.29
N ALA A 10 -34.96 16.97 -21.60
CA ALA A 10 -33.83 16.15 -21.17
C ALA A 10 -33.41 15.25 -22.33
N THR A 11 -32.20 15.48 -22.86
CA THR A 11 -31.58 14.62 -23.87
C THR A 11 -30.96 13.41 -23.17
N ALA A 12 -31.59 12.23 -23.29
CA ALA A 12 -31.01 10.97 -22.87
C ALA A 12 -29.94 10.55 -23.90
N ILE A 13 -28.67 10.53 -23.50
CA ILE A 13 -27.59 9.91 -24.28
C ILE A 13 -27.63 8.40 -23.98
N ALA A 14 -27.97 7.63 -25.00
CA ALA A 14 -27.87 6.19 -25.05
C ALA A 14 -26.41 5.72 -25.10
N GLY A 15 -26.11 4.56 -24.50
CA GLY A 15 -24.93 3.77 -24.88
C GLY A 15 -24.06 3.21 -23.75
N VAL A 16 -24.65 2.53 -22.77
CA VAL A 16 -23.92 1.48 -22.03
C VAL A 16 -24.58 0.16 -22.39
N ASN A 17 -23.86 -0.70 -23.09
CA ASN A 17 -24.29 -2.06 -23.41
C ASN A 17 -24.42 -2.85 -22.11
N ALA A 18 -25.62 -2.84 -21.51
CA ALA A 18 -26.02 -3.86 -20.56
C ALA A 18 -26.25 -5.15 -21.36
N THR A 19 -25.29 -6.06 -21.32
CA THR A 19 -25.56 -7.46 -21.69
C THR A 19 -26.67 -7.98 -20.77
N PRO A 20 -27.79 -8.51 -21.30
CA PRO A 20 -28.84 -9.08 -20.47
C PRO A 20 -28.33 -10.37 -19.83
N MET A 21 -28.02 -10.32 -18.53
CA MET A 21 -27.86 -11.49 -17.69
C MET A 21 -29.24 -12.02 -17.28
N ASP A 22 -29.99 -12.52 -18.26
CA ASP A 22 -31.13 -13.42 -18.00
C ASP A 22 -30.61 -14.86 -18.01
N ALA A 23 -29.69 -15.15 -17.09
CA ALA A 23 -29.38 -16.53 -16.71
C ALA A 23 -30.37 -16.90 -15.60
N LEU A 24 -31.30 -17.80 -15.91
CA LEU A 24 -32.15 -18.46 -14.94
C LEU A 24 -31.30 -18.95 -13.75
N LEU A 25 -31.48 -18.30 -12.60
CA LEU A 25 -30.97 -18.72 -11.30
C LEU A 25 -31.67 -20.03 -10.92
N ILE A 26 -31.12 -21.15 -11.40
CA ILE A 26 -31.33 -22.42 -10.72
C ILE A 26 -30.60 -22.27 -9.39
N ALA A 27 -31.36 -22.12 -8.31
CA ALA A 27 -30.86 -22.17 -6.95
C ALA A 27 -30.29 -23.57 -6.72
N GLN A 28 -29.01 -23.76 -7.07
CA GLN A 28 -28.25 -24.90 -6.61
C GLN A 28 -28.13 -24.79 -5.09
N ASP A 29 -28.22 -25.90 -4.38
CA ASP A 29 -27.91 -25.94 -2.94
C ASP A 29 -26.49 -25.40 -2.75
N VAL A 30 -26.44 -24.13 -2.38
CA VAL A 30 -25.23 -23.36 -2.18
C VAL A 30 -24.55 -23.99 -0.96
N PRO A 31 -23.31 -24.51 -1.07
CA PRO A 31 -22.56 -24.90 0.10
C PRO A 31 -22.49 -23.68 1.03
N SER A 32 -23.13 -23.81 2.19
CA SER A 32 -23.23 -22.79 3.22
C SER A 32 -21.92 -22.62 3.99
N GLU A 33 -20.93 -23.45 3.69
CA GLU A 33 -19.65 -23.52 4.38
C GLU A 33 -18.52 -23.04 3.50
N LEU A 34 -17.74 -22.09 4.01
CA LEU A 34 -16.45 -21.69 3.45
C LEU A 34 -15.40 -22.57 4.14
N THR A 35 -14.74 -23.46 3.40
CA THR A 35 -13.72 -24.35 3.97
C THR A 35 -12.50 -24.47 3.06
N GLY A 36 -11.31 -24.57 3.66
CA GLY A 36 -10.04 -24.70 2.97
C GLY A 36 -9.41 -23.36 2.57
N CYS A 37 -8.39 -23.43 1.71
CA CYS A 37 -7.56 -22.28 1.34
C CYS A 37 -8.08 -21.56 0.11
N HIS A 38 -8.01 -20.23 0.18
CA HIS A 38 -8.51 -19.34 -0.86
C HIS A 38 -7.49 -18.25 -1.13
N ASP A 39 -7.09 -18.13 -2.40
CA ASP A 39 -6.21 -17.06 -2.86
C ASP A 39 -7.03 -15.83 -3.22
N LEU A 40 -6.49 -14.65 -2.89
CA LEU A 40 -7.08 -13.37 -3.22
C LEU A 40 -6.28 -12.71 -4.35
N THR A 41 -6.99 -12.40 -5.44
CA THR A 41 -6.50 -11.55 -6.51
C THR A 41 -7.06 -10.14 -6.33
N LEU A 42 -6.17 -9.16 -6.37
CA LEU A 42 -6.46 -7.79 -5.96
C LEU A 42 -6.22 -6.86 -7.14
N GLY A 43 -7.22 -6.04 -7.48
CA GLY A 43 -7.05 -4.98 -8.47
C GLY A 43 -6.53 -3.68 -7.86
N PRO A 44 -6.40 -2.63 -8.69
CA PRO A 44 -5.93 -1.33 -8.23
C PRO A 44 -6.96 -0.62 -7.34
N TRP A 45 -6.47 0.16 -6.38
CA TRP A 45 -7.31 1.09 -5.61
C TRP A 45 -7.79 2.25 -6.47
N VAL A 46 -9.10 2.47 -6.47
CA VAL A 46 -9.77 3.65 -7.01
C VAL A 46 -10.42 4.44 -5.88
N VAL A 47 -10.62 5.73 -6.12
CA VAL A 47 -11.39 6.57 -5.18
C VAL A 47 -12.83 6.49 -5.61
N GLU A 48 -13.70 6.07 -4.69
CA GLU A 48 -15.13 5.93 -4.93
C GLU A 48 -15.88 7.19 -4.50
N THR A 49 -15.62 7.67 -3.28
CA THR A 49 -16.27 8.86 -2.74
C THR A 49 -15.23 9.93 -2.44
N TYR A 50 -15.43 11.12 -3.02
CA TYR A 50 -14.61 12.30 -2.76
C TYR A 50 -15.38 13.27 -1.85
N TYR A 51 -14.76 13.67 -0.75
CA TYR A 51 -15.27 14.76 0.08
C TYR A 51 -14.33 15.97 -0.14
N ASP A 52 -14.82 16.99 -0.86
CA ASP A 52 -14.05 18.20 -1.21
C ASP A 52 -13.48 18.94 0.01
N GLU A 53 -14.14 18.82 1.17
CA GLU A 53 -13.80 19.55 2.38
C GLU A 53 -12.71 18.88 3.24
N LEU A 54 -12.26 17.68 2.87
CA LEU A 54 -11.29 16.92 3.66
C LEU A 54 -9.84 17.25 3.30
N ARG A 55 -8.98 17.40 4.32
CA ARG A 55 -7.56 17.72 4.13
C ARG A 55 -6.85 16.56 3.41
N PRO A 56 -6.19 16.80 2.27
CA PRO A 56 -5.69 15.74 1.38
C PRO A 56 -4.59 14.81 1.95
N HIS A 57 -4.00 15.14 3.10
CA HIS A 57 -2.81 14.43 3.60
C HIS A 57 -3.08 13.18 4.45
N PHE A 58 -4.28 13.00 5.02
CA PHE A 58 -4.53 11.90 5.96
C PHE A 58 -5.12 10.62 5.32
N HIS A 59 -5.58 10.71 4.07
CA HIS A 59 -6.53 9.73 3.53
C HIS A 59 -5.91 8.62 2.67
N ARG A 60 -4.81 8.93 1.96
CA ARG A 60 -4.13 7.95 1.10
C ARG A 60 -3.51 6.80 1.90
N GLU A 61 -3.08 7.09 3.11
CA GLU A 61 -2.32 6.14 3.95
C GLU A 61 -3.20 4.99 4.47
N ILE A 62 -4.49 5.24 4.75
CA ILE A 62 -5.36 4.24 5.38
C ILE A 62 -5.59 3.01 4.46
N ALA A 63 -5.88 3.21 3.17
CA ALA A 63 -6.10 2.10 2.25
C ALA A 63 -4.83 1.27 2.01
N GLU A 64 -3.66 1.91 2.07
CA GLU A 64 -2.35 1.25 1.94
C GLU A 64 -1.95 0.52 3.24
N TRP A 65 -2.52 0.90 4.40
CA TRP A 65 -2.26 0.23 5.69
C TRP A 65 -3.05 -1.06 5.87
N PHE A 66 -4.21 -1.19 5.23
CA PHE A 66 -5.10 -2.35 5.32
C PHE A 66 -5.10 -3.14 4.01
N GLY A 67 -3.97 -3.74 3.68
CA GLY A 67 -3.95 -4.74 2.60
C GLY A 67 -4.79 -5.96 2.96
N LEU A 68 -5.34 -6.61 1.94
CA LEU A 68 -5.93 -7.94 2.10
C LEU A 68 -4.79 -8.98 2.01
N PRO A 69 -4.82 -10.06 2.81
CA PRO A 69 -3.81 -11.10 2.71
C PRO A 69 -3.89 -11.81 1.35
N PRO A 70 -2.76 -12.36 0.86
CA PRO A 70 -2.74 -13.11 -0.39
C PRO A 70 -3.56 -14.41 -0.31
N ARG A 71 -3.69 -15.00 0.89
CA ARG A 71 -4.43 -16.24 1.14
C ARG A 71 -5.19 -16.20 2.47
N ILE A 72 -6.38 -16.79 2.49
CA ILE A 72 -7.16 -17.04 3.70
C ILE A 72 -7.46 -18.54 3.80
N GLU A 73 -7.27 -19.12 4.97
CA GLU A 73 -7.63 -20.50 5.29
C GLU A 73 -8.85 -20.51 6.21
N PHE A 74 -9.93 -21.10 5.72
CA PHE A 74 -11.19 -21.21 6.43
C PHE A 74 -11.32 -22.61 7.07
N ALA A 75 -11.38 -22.67 8.41
CA ALA A 75 -11.31 -23.93 9.16
C ALA A 75 -12.67 -24.62 9.43
N GLY A 76 -13.81 -24.06 9.00
CA GLY A 76 -15.11 -24.66 9.28
C GLY A 76 -16.31 -23.73 9.08
N PRO A 77 -17.54 -24.16 9.43
CA PRO A 77 -18.77 -23.40 9.20
C PRO A 77 -18.72 -22.00 9.85
N HIS A 78 -18.92 -20.96 9.03
CA HIS A 78 -18.74 -19.54 9.39
C HIS A 78 -19.94 -18.88 10.08
N ASP A 79 -20.79 -19.65 10.77
CA ASP A 79 -21.96 -19.08 11.45
C ASP A 79 -21.64 -18.35 12.77
N ARG A 80 -20.42 -18.49 13.31
CA ARG A 80 -20.00 -17.89 14.58
C ARG A 80 -19.20 -16.59 14.41
N ARG A 81 -19.48 -15.59 15.26
CA ARG A 81 -18.79 -14.29 15.37
C ARG A 81 -17.26 -14.35 15.60
N ARG A 82 -16.70 -15.53 15.86
CA ARG A 82 -15.25 -15.80 15.93
C ARG A 82 -15.00 -17.16 15.30
N SER A 83 -15.17 -17.25 13.99
CA SER A 83 -14.70 -18.40 13.21
C SER A 83 -13.21 -18.61 13.44
N GLU A 84 -12.78 -19.87 13.53
CA GLU A 84 -11.38 -20.32 13.56
C GLU A 84 -10.66 -20.06 12.21
N THR A 85 -10.97 -18.96 11.53
CA THR A 85 -10.32 -18.56 10.29
C THR A 85 -8.88 -18.23 10.57
N ARG A 86 -7.97 -18.87 9.84
CA ARG A 86 -6.55 -18.59 9.90
C ARG A 86 -6.17 -17.76 8.68
N ILE A 87 -5.48 -16.65 8.90
CA ILE A 87 -4.82 -15.94 7.81
C ILE A 87 -3.47 -16.62 7.61
N VAL A 88 -3.20 -17.09 6.39
CA VAL A 88 -1.93 -17.74 6.04
C VAL A 88 -1.03 -16.69 5.41
N PHE A 89 0.14 -16.50 6.01
CA PHE A 89 1.17 -15.58 5.52
C PHE A 89 2.40 -16.36 5.03
N LEU A 90 3.19 -15.77 4.13
CA LEU A 90 4.53 -16.27 3.81
C LEU A 90 5.41 -16.13 5.07
N GLU A 91 6.18 -17.17 5.39
CA GLU A 91 7.03 -17.21 6.60
C GLU A 91 8.14 -16.16 6.57
N SER A 92 8.62 -15.81 5.36
CA SER A 92 9.55 -14.68 5.11
C SER A 92 8.94 -13.30 5.37
N ASP A 93 7.64 -13.23 5.62
CA ASP A 93 6.84 -12.01 5.67
C ASP A 93 6.40 -11.69 7.12
N SER A 94 7.17 -12.10 8.13
CA SER A 94 6.84 -11.93 9.56
C SER A 94 6.58 -10.47 10.01
N ALA A 95 7.08 -9.48 9.25
CA ALA A 95 6.75 -8.07 9.44
C ALA A 95 5.40 -7.68 8.81
N VAL A 96 5.05 -8.29 7.68
CA VAL A 96 3.78 -8.12 6.96
C VAL A 96 2.64 -8.86 7.68
N ALA A 97 2.89 -10.07 8.19
CA ALA A 97 1.98 -10.80 9.07
C ALA A 97 1.62 -10.01 10.35
N ARG A 98 2.55 -9.19 10.87
CA ARG A 98 2.28 -8.27 11.98
C ARG A 98 1.49 -7.02 11.58
N ARG A 99 1.63 -6.52 10.35
CA ARG A 99 0.79 -5.42 9.79
C ARG A 99 -0.66 -5.86 9.58
N TYR A 100 -0.86 -7.11 9.17
CA TYR A 100 -2.18 -7.73 9.02
C TYR A 100 -2.78 -8.23 10.34
N GLN A 101 -2.22 -7.83 11.49
CA GLN A 101 -2.92 -7.93 12.78
C GLN A 101 -4.06 -6.90 12.92
N SER A 102 -4.51 -6.26 11.84
CA SER A 102 -5.95 -6.12 11.67
C SER A 102 -6.51 -7.52 11.50
N SER A 103 -6.70 -8.21 12.63
CA SER A 103 -7.32 -9.51 12.70
C SER A 103 -8.53 -9.48 11.79
N LEU A 104 -8.67 -10.49 10.92
CA LEU A 104 -9.93 -10.71 10.22
C LEU A 104 -11.03 -10.62 11.26
N THR A 105 -11.77 -9.52 11.24
CA THR A 105 -12.76 -9.21 12.28
C THR A 105 -14.02 -10.03 12.04
N GLY A 106 -14.21 -10.50 10.81
CA GLY A 106 -15.16 -11.54 10.48
C GLY A 106 -15.12 -11.95 9.02
N ALA A 107 -15.50 -13.20 8.76
CA ALA A 107 -15.95 -13.67 7.48
C ALA A 107 -17.39 -14.16 7.66
N ARG A 108 -18.31 -13.70 6.81
CA ARG A 108 -19.73 -14.06 6.91
C ARG A 108 -20.33 -14.25 5.52
N ILE A 109 -21.01 -15.37 5.32
CA ILE A 109 -21.86 -15.58 4.15
C ILE A 109 -23.27 -15.05 4.49
N GLU A 110 -23.77 -14.15 3.66
CA GLU A 110 -25.10 -13.53 3.72
C GLU A 110 -25.81 -13.78 2.37
N GLY A 111 -26.55 -14.89 2.27
CA GLY A 111 -27.13 -15.34 1.00
C GLY A 111 -26.03 -15.72 0.01
N ASP A 112 -26.05 -15.11 -1.19
CA ASP A 112 -25.04 -15.32 -2.24
C ASP A 112 -23.82 -14.39 -2.13
N SER A 113 -23.71 -13.66 -1.01
CA SER A 113 -22.63 -12.72 -0.76
C SER A 113 -21.73 -13.20 0.38
N LEU A 114 -20.43 -13.11 0.19
CA LEU A 114 -19.42 -13.25 1.22
C LEU A 114 -18.92 -11.87 1.63
N ARG A 115 -19.00 -11.56 2.92
CA ARG A 115 -18.41 -10.37 3.52
C ARG A 115 -17.16 -10.75 4.31
N LEU A 116 -16.04 -10.10 4.00
CA LEU A 116 -14.78 -10.22 4.71
C LEU A 116 -14.43 -8.86 5.33
N GLY A 117 -14.17 -8.82 6.63
CA GLY A 117 -13.78 -7.59 7.34
C GLY A 117 -12.38 -7.71 7.91
N PHE A 118 -11.53 -6.71 7.64
CA PHE A 118 -10.20 -6.57 8.21
C PHE A 118 -10.13 -5.21 8.87
N SER A 119 -10.05 -5.15 10.19
CA SER A 119 -10.20 -3.89 10.90
C SER A 119 -9.50 -3.85 12.25
N THR A 120 -9.13 -2.66 12.68
CA THR A 120 -8.70 -2.35 14.05
C THR A 120 -9.86 -2.06 15.00
N GLY A 121 -11.11 -2.11 14.52
CA GLY A 121 -12.31 -1.65 15.21
C GLY A 121 -12.77 -0.25 14.80
N TYR A 122 -11.84 0.62 14.38
CA TYR A 122 -12.12 2.01 13.99
C TYR A 122 -11.86 2.31 12.52
N THR A 123 -10.95 1.56 11.91
CA THR A 123 -10.63 1.68 10.49
C THR A 123 -10.28 0.31 9.94
N GLY A 124 -10.42 0.14 8.63
CA GLY A 124 -10.17 -1.14 8.01
C GLY A 124 -10.62 -1.19 6.56
N VAL A 125 -10.74 -2.41 6.06
CA VAL A 125 -11.27 -2.75 4.75
C VAL A 125 -12.37 -3.80 4.90
N VAL A 126 -13.46 -3.61 4.19
CA VAL A 126 -14.54 -4.60 4.06
C VAL A 126 -14.65 -5.01 2.60
N ALA A 127 -14.47 -6.29 2.32
CA ALA A 127 -14.76 -6.88 1.03
C ALA A 127 -16.18 -7.47 1.01
N THR A 128 -16.95 -7.13 -0.02
CA THR A 128 -18.25 -7.74 -0.30
C THR A 128 -18.15 -8.42 -1.66
N LEU A 129 -18.24 -9.74 -1.67
CA LEU A 129 -17.99 -10.60 -2.82
C LEU A 129 -19.25 -11.40 -3.15
N GLY A 130 -19.74 -11.32 -4.38
CA GLY A 130 -20.78 -12.22 -4.88
C GLY A 130 -20.17 -13.52 -5.39
N ARG A 131 -20.91 -14.63 -5.28
CA ARG A 131 -20.46 -15.89 -5.89
C ARG A 131 -20.38 -15.75 -7.41
N SER A 132 -19.32 -16.28 -8.01
CA SER A 132 -19.09 -16.27 -9.46
C SER A 132 -18.34 -17.52 -9.87
N GLY A 133 -19.02 -18.45 -10.55
CA GLY A 133 -18.47 -19.78 -10.84
C GLY A 133 -18.06 -20.51 -9.55
N ASP A 134 -16.83 -21.05 -9.54
CA ASP A 134 -16.25 -21.75 -8.40
C ASP A 134 -15.57 -20.81 -7.37
N GLY A 135 -15.75 -19.49 -7.52
CA GLY A 135 -15.10 -18.48 -6.69
C GLY A 135 -16.04 -17.37 -6.25
N TRP A 136 -15.42 -16.27 -5.79
CA TRP A 136 -16.10 -15.08 -5.31
C TRP A 136 -15.47 -13.85 -5.96
N VAL A 137 -16.30 -12.89 -6.37
CA VAL A 137 -15.83 -11.65 -6.99
C VAL A 137 -16.64 -10.48 -6.45
N GLY A 138 -15.98 -9.36 -6.19
CA GLY A 138 -16.65 -8.14 -5.78
C GLY A 138 -15.67 -7.03 -5.51
N ASN A 139 -15.95 -6.22 -4.49
CA ASN A 139 -15.13 -5.06 -4.17
C ASN A 139 -14.77 -5.02 -2.69
N ALA A 140 -13.56 -4.56 -2.42
CA ALA A 140 -13.10 -4.16 -1.11
C ALA A 140 -13.13 -2.65 -0.97
N GLN A 141 -13.69 -2.15 0.13
CA GLN A 141 -13.81 -0.73 0.43
C GLN A 141 -13.11 -0.41 1.75
N SER A 142 -12.34 0.67 1.79
CA SER A 142 -11.80 1.22 3.03
C SER A 142 -12.90 1.86 3.86
N PHE A 143 -12.80 1.80 5.19
CA PHE A 143 -13.64 2.56 6.07
C PHE A 143 -12.87 3.18 7.25
N THR A 144 -13.41 4.25 7.81
CA THR A 144 -13.16 4.69 9.18
C THR A 144 -14.43 5.28 9.81
N ASP A 145 -14.64 5.00 11.09
CA ASP A 145 -15.84 5.36 11.86
C ASP A 145 -15.74 6.74 12.54
N VAL A 146 -14.52 7.27 12.72
CA VAL A 146 -14.28 8.46 13.55
C VAL A 146 -14.35 9.78 12.80
N ILE A 147 -14.15 9.78 11.48
CA ILE A 147 -14.16 11.00 10.66
C ILE A 147 -14.67 10.71 9.24
N PRO A 148 -15.32 11.68 8.57
CA PRO A 148 -15.51 11.60 7.14
C PRO A 148 -14.15 11.40 6.47
N HIS A 149 -14.10 10.49 5.51
CA HIS A 149 -12.86 10.09 4.84
C HIS A 149 -13.16 9.75 3.39
N GLN A 150 -12.14 9.92 2.55
CA GLN A 150 -12.18 9.41 1.20
C GLN A 150 -12.32 7.89 1.22
N ILE A 151 -13.37 7.37 0.59
CA ILE A 151 -13.57 5.93 0.46
C ILE A 151 -12.79 5.47 -0.77
N HIS A 152 -11.85 4.56 -0.53
CA HIS A 152 -11.14 3.84 -1.57
C HIS A 152 -11.82 2.50 -1.78
N ALA A 153 -11.96 2.09 -3.03
CA ALA A 153 -12.49 0.80 -3.42
C ALA A 153 -11.51 0.08 -4.36
N ARG A 154 -11.49 -1.24 -4.36
CA ARG A 154 -10.79 -2.03 -5.38
C ARG A 154 -11.53 -3.31 -5.70
N PRO A 155 -11.44 -3.83 -6.94
CA PRO A 155 -11.99 -5.13 -7.23
C PRO A 155 -11.16 -6.23 -6.56
N VAL A 156 -11.84 -7.26 -6.10
CA VAL A 156 -11.26 -8.43 -5.44
C VAL A 156 -11.90 -9.68 -6.02
N ALA A 157 -11.06 -10.67 -6.34
CA ALA A 157 -11.51 -12.01 -6.66
C ALA A 157 -10.88 -12.99 -5.67
N MET A 158 -11.63 -14.03 -5.31
CA MET A 158 -11.19 -15.07 -4.40
C MET A 158 -11.48 -16.43 -5.01
N SER A 159 -10.45 -17.25 -5.15
CA SER A 159 -10.54 -18.59 -5.75
C SER A 159 -10.04 -19.64 -4.78
N ARG A 160 -10.71 -20.78 -4.72
CA ARG A 160 -10.26 -21.92 -3.92
C ARG A 160 -8.98 -22.50 -4.51
N VAL A 161 -8.04 -22.85 -3.65
CA VAL A 161 -6.75 -23.44 -4.01
C VAL A 161 -6.38 -24.59 -3.07
N ASP A 162 -5.43 -25.41 -3.49
CA ASP A 162 -4.79 -26.37 -2.59
C ASP A 162 -4.03 -25.61 -1.49
N CYS A 163 -4.22 -25.99 -0.23
CA CYS A 163 -3.55 -25.35 0.90
C CYS A 163 -2.03 -25.47 0.84
N GLU A 164 -1.52 -26.54 0.24
CA GLU A 164 -0.08 -26.78 0.05
C GLU A 164 0.50 -26.07 -1.19
N SER A 165 -0.34 -25.44 -2.01
CA SER A 165 0.14 -24.70 -3.17
C SER A 165 0.99 -23.50 -2.74
N PRO A 166 2.00 -23.10 -3.53
CA PRO A 166 2.76 -21.88 -3.25
C PRO A 166 1.83 -20.67 -3.10
N LEU A 167 2.12 -19.79 -2.13
CA LEU A 167 1.34 -18.57 -1.94
C LEU A 167 1.44 -17.69 -3.19
N PRO A 168 0.33 -17.09 -3.65
CA PRO A 168 0.38 -16.15 -4.74
C PRO A 168 1.17 -14.93 -4.27
N VAL A 169 2.15 -14.51 -5.05
CA VAL A 169 2.76 -13.20 -4.85
C VAL A 169 1.67 -12.20 -5.15
N ALA A 170 1.13 -11.53 -4.13
CA ALA A 170 0.07 -10.54 -4.33
C ALA A 170 0.52 -9.55 -5.41
N GLY A 171 -0.37 -9.12 -6.30
CA GLY A 171 -0.02 -8.12 -7.34
C GLY A 171 0.66 -6.89 -6.73
N ASP A 172 0.19 -6.48 -5.55
CA ASP A 172 0.71 -5.43 -4.68
C ASP A 172 2.16 -5.68 -4.20
N GLN A 173 2.57 -6.94 -4.07
CA GLN A 173 3.90 -7.39 -3.65
C GLN A 173 4.83 -7.73 -4.85
N SER A 174 4.27 -8.12 -5.99
CA SER A 174 5.04 -8.44 -7.22
C SER A 174 5.75 -7.23 -7.83
N HIS A 175 5.36 -6.03 -7.41
CA HIS A 175 5.94 -4.74 -7.82
C HIS A 175 6.63 -4.02 -6.66
N ALA A 176 7.05 -4.73 -5.59
CA ALA A 176 7.89 -4.12 -4.59
C ALA A 176 9.18 -3.62 -5.28
N LEU A 177 9.31 -2.29 -5.40
CA LEU A 177 10.53 -1.65 -5.85
C LEU A 177 11.71 -2.26 -5.09
N GLY A 178 12.80 -2.52 -5.79
CA GLY A 178 14.00 -3.06 -5.17
C GLY A 178 14.31 -2.29 -3.90
N ARG A 179 14.24 -2.95 -2.73
CA ARG A 179 14.57 -2.37 -1.42
C ARG A 179 16.08 -2.20 -1.24
N ALA A 180 16.79 -2.17 -2.36
CA ALA A 180 18.22 -2.21 -2.47
C ALA A 180 18.67 -1.33 -3.64
N VAL A 181 19.78 -0.64 -3.45
CA VAL A 181 20.44 0.16 -4.49
C VAL A 181 21.79 -0.48 -4.77
N GLU A 182 21.99 -0.89 -6.01
CA GLU A 182 23.26 -1.45 -6.46
C GLU A 182 24.18 -0.33 -6.94
N LEU A 183 25.47 -0.43 -6.60
CA LEU A 183 26.52 0.48 -7.03
C LEU A 183 27.36 -0.12 -8.17
N GLU A 184 28.03 0.71 -8.96
CA GLU A 184 28.92 0.26 -10.04
C GLU A 184 30.05 -0.67 -9.56
N GLY A 185 30.51 -0.49 -8.31
CA GLY A 185 31.51 -1.38 -7.68
C GLY A 185 30.97 -2.75 -7.25
N GLY A 186 29.69 -3.03 -7.46
CA GLY A 186 29.04 -4.30 -7.11
C GLY A 186 28.47 -4.36 -5.70
N GLN A 187 28.72 -3.36 -4.86
CA GLN A 187 28.12 -3.24 -3.53
C GLN A 187 26.61 -2.96 -3.62
N VAL A 188 25.88 -3.36 -2.58
CA VAL A 188 24.43 -3.22 -2.52
C VAL A 188 24.03 -2.60 -1.17
N ILE A 189 23.32 -1.48 -1.22
CA ILE A 189 22.76 -0.82 -0.03
C ILE A 189 21.32 -1.28 0.11
N SER A 190 20.99 -2.05 1.15
CA SER A 190 19.64 -2.62 1.33
C SER A 190 18.94 -2.05 2.57
N LEU A 191 17.64 -1.74 2.46
CA LEU A 191 16.82 -1.37 3.61
C LEU A 191 16.76 -2.52 4.62
N GLY A 192 16.91 -2.19 5.91
CA GLY A 192 16.90 -3.14 7.03
C GLY A 192 18.21 -3.91 7.23
N ALA A 193 19.22 -3.67 6.39
CA ALA A 193 20.56 -4.26 6.54
C ALA A 193 21.55 -3.21 7.06
N PRO A 194 22.65 -3.63 7.71
CA PRO A 194 23.76 -2.72 8.01
C PRO A 194 24.38 -2.19 6.70
N LEU A 195 24.93 -0.98 6.76
CA LEU A 195 25.67 -0.43 5.63
C LEU A 195 26.96 -1.26 5.42
N PRO A 196 27.26 -1.73 4.19
CA PRO A 196 28.49 -2.49 3.94
C PRO A 196 29.75 -1.73 4.38
N GLU A 197 30.65 -2.41 5.07
CA GLU A 197 31.85 -1.80 5.66
C GLU A 197 32.83 -1.26 4.60
N GLU A 198 32.78 -1.82 3.39
CA GLU A 198 33.64 -1.42 2.28
C GLU A 198 33.15 -0.16 1.55
N LEU A 199 31.99 0.39 1.93
CA LEU A 199 31.48 1.62 1.32
C LEU A 199 32.24 2.84 1.83
N GLU A 200 32.83 3.56 0.90
CA GLU A 200 33.33 4.90 1.18
C GLU A 200 32.15 5.83 1.50
N THR A 201 32.18 6.38 2.71
CA THR A 201 31.15 7.31 3.19
C THR A 201 31.75 8.63 3.62
N VAL A 202 31.02 9.70 3.34
CA VAL A 202 31.32 11.05 3.81
C VAL A 202 30.25 11.43 4.84
N ALA A 203 30.70 11.76 6.05
CA ALA A 203 29.82 12.31 7.06
C ALA A 203 29.20 13.60 6.52
N LEU A 204 27.89 13.62 6.37
CA LEU A 204 27.21 14.87 6.05
C LEU A 204 27.28 15.74 7.30
N PRO A 205 27.62 17.04 7.17
CA PRO A 205 27.48 17.95 8.30
C PRO A 205 26.04 17.81 8.81
N ALA A 206 25.83 17.88 10.12
CA ALA A 206 24.49 17.92 10.70
C ALA A 206 23.78 19.13 10.08
N PHE A 207 23.06 18.88 9.00
CA PHE A 207 22.75 19.91 8.04
C PHE A 207 21.54 20.62 8.61
N GLU A 208 21.76 21.84 9.09
CA GLU A 208 20.86 22.65 9.90
C GLU A 208 19.60 23.15 9.14
N TRP A 209 19.27 22.57 7.98
CA TRP A 209 18.17 22.99 7.10
C TRP A 209 16.76 22.57 7.57
N MET A 210 16.64 22.10 8.80
CA MET A 210 15.37 22.08 9.52
C MET A 210 15.53 22.69 10.92
N THR A 211 16.13 23.88 11.00
CA THR A 211 15.52 24.90 11.87
C THR A 211 14.15 25.24 11.29
N LEU A 212 13.21 24.30 11.44
CA LEU A 212 11.80 24.63 11.41
C LEU A 212 11.65 25.85 12.33
N PRO A 213 10.92 26.90 11.92
CA PRO A 213 10.72 28.07 12.76
C PRO A 213 10.33 27.59 14.16
N PRO A 214 10.81 28.27 15.24
CA PRO A 214 10.56 27.84 16.60
C PRO A 214 9.08 27.52 16.75
N LYS A 215 8.84 26.25 17.08
CA LYS A 215 7.50 25.68 17.13
C LYS A 215 6.64 26.55 18.06
N PRO A 216 5.38 26.87 17.72
CA PRO A 216 4.52 27.63 18.63
C PRO A 216 4.47 26.93 20.00
N PRO A 217 4.55 27.68 21.11
CA PRO A 217 4.73 27.15 22.47
C PRO A 217 3.65 26.14 22.90
N ASP A 218 2.48 26.17 22.26
CA ASP A 218 1.33 25.34 22.65
C ASP A 218 1.25 23.96 21.97
N SER A 219 2.22 23.60 21.11
CA SER A 219 2.20 22.29 20.45
C SER A 219 3.01 21.25 21.24
N GLN A 220 2.38 20.63 22.25
CA GLN A 220 2.89 19.47 23.02
C GLN A 220 3.08 18.18 22.17
N ARG A 221 3.36 18.29 20.87
CA ARG A 221 3.83 17.15 20.09
C ARG A 221 5.30 16.92 20.41
N ARG A 222 5.62 15.71 20.86
CA ARG A 222 6.98 15.20 21.13
C ARG A 222 7.98 15.72 20.08
N PRO A 223 9.21 16.11 20.49
CA PRO A 223 10.26 16.47 19.55
C PRO A 223 10.41 15.30 18.57
N LEU A 224 10.27 15.59 17.26
CA LEU A 224 10.71 14.66 16.23
C LEU A 224 12.21 14.52 16.45
N THR A 225 12.64 13.39 17.03
CA THR A 225 14.04 13.03 17.12
C THR A 225 14.57 13.02 15.70
N THR A 226 15.31 14.05 15.34
CA THR A 226 15.96 14.14 14.04
C THR A 226 16.83 12.90 13.95
N PRO A 227 16.61 12.00 12.98
CA PRO A 227 17.38 10.77 12.89
C PRO A 227 18.85 11.15 12.67
N ARG A 228 19.70 10.72 13.61
CA ARG A 228 21.02 11.33 13.83
C ARG A 228 22.13 10.84 12.91
N ASN A 229 21.89 9.85 12.05
CA ASN A 229 22.96 9.24 11.26
C ASN A 229 22.60 9.25 9.77
N ALA A 230 22.87 10.38 9.09
CA ALA A 230 22.81 10.45 7.64
C ALA A 230 24.22 10.54 7.07
N VAL A 231 24.56 9.64 6.15
CA VAL A 231 25.86 9.59 5.48
C VAL A 231 25.67 9.73 3.97
N ALA A 232 26.60 10.41 3.31
CA ALA A 232 26.69 10.37 1.86
C ALA A 232 27.54 9.15 1.46
N VAL A 233 27.04 8.34 0.53
CA VAL A 233 27.80 7.23 -0.03
C VAL A 233 28.49 7.71 -1.31
N VAL A 234 29.79 7.49 -1.40
CA VAL A 234 30.58 7.80 -2.60
C VAL A 234 30.40 6.67 -3.60
N GLY A 235 29.96 7.01 -4.81
CA GLY A 235 29.80 6.05 -5.91
C GLY A 235 28.68 6.41 -6.86
N GLN A 236 28.62 5.67 -7.96
CA GLN A 236 27.54 5.72 -8.95
C GLN A 236 26.62 4.51 -8.74
N THR A 237 25.32 4.75 -8.83
CA THR A 237 24.32 3.68 -8.85
C THR A 237 24.31 2.97 -10.21
N ARG A 238 23.84 1.72 -10.25
CA ARG A 238 23.61 0.95 -11.50
C ARG A 238 22.16 0.46 -11.62
N GLY A 239 21.85 -0.16 -12.75
CA GLY A 239 20.55 -0.78 -12.99
C GLY A 239 19.40 0.22 -13.04
N LEU A 240 18.31 -0.06 -12.31
CA LEU A 240 17.10 0.77 -12.27
C LEU A 240 17.39 2.21 -11.83
N PHE A 241 18.31 2.37 -10.88
CA PHE A 241 18.61 3.66 -10.25
C PHE A 241 19.84 4.34 -10.82
N GLY A 242 20.42 3.83 -11.91
CA GLY A 242 21.67 4.37 -12.48
C GLY A 242 21.64 5.86 -12.84
N ALA A 243 22.81 6.48 -12.93
CA ALA A 243 23.00 7.92 -13.17
C ALA A 243 22.46 8.84 -12.05
N THR A 244 22.50 8.35 -10.81
CA THR A 244 22.25 9.19 -9.63
C THR A 244 23.47 10.11 -9.39
N ASP A 245 23.23 11.38 -9.04
CA ASP A 245 24.30 12.35 -8.75
C ASP A 245 24.81 12.23 -7.31
N ALA A 246 23.94 11.92 -6.36
CA ALA A 246 24.31 11.69 -4.97
C ALA A 246 23.40 10.67 -4.28
N ILE A 247 24.01 9.87 -3.40
CA ILE A 247 23.36 8.85 -2.59
C ILE A 247 23.48 9.27 -1.12
N GLN A 248 22.36 9.45 -0.45
CA GLN A 248 22.30 9.71 0.97
C GLN A 248 21.60 8.54 1.67
N VAL A 249 22.28 7.93 2.64
CA VAL A 249 21.76 6.81 3.40
C VAL A 249 21.50 7.26 4.82
N HIS A 250 20.37 6.85 5.36
CA HIS A 250 20.03 7.08 6.75
C HIS A 250 20.00 5.76 7.50
N THR A 251 20.71 5.73 8.62
CA THR A 251 20.77 4.57 9.52
C THR A 251 20.14 4.87 10.87
N ASP A 252 19.61 3.83 11.50
CA ASP A 252 19.12 3.88 12.88
C ASP A 252 20.31 3.82 13.87
N PRO A 253 20.07 3.87 15.20
CA PRO A 253 21.13 3.75 16.19
C PRO A 253 21.90 2.43 16.17
N ASP A 254 21.28 1.35 15.68
CA ASP A 254 21.90 0.03 15.53
C ASP A 254 22.71 -0.10 14.21
N GLY A 255 22.72 0.96 13.39
CA GLY A 255 23.45 1.01 12.12
C GLY A 255 22.69 0.41 10.94
N LEU A 256 21.41 0.04 11.10
CA LEU A 256 20.59 -0.51 10.02
C LEU A 256 20.06 0.61 9.13
N VAL A 257 20.10 0.39 7.81
CA VAL A 257 19.62 1.35 6.82
C VAL A 257 18.10 1.41 6.84
N TYR A 258 17.53 2.54 7.24
CA TYR A 258 16.08 2.74 7.24
C TYR A 258 15.61 3.72 6.15
N ALA A 259 16.51 4.38 5.42
CA ALA A 259 16.14 5.14 4.23
C ALA A 259 17.33 5.30 3.29
N ILE A 260 17.05 5.28 1.98
CA ILE A 260 17.99 5.62 0.93
C ILE A 260 17.39 6.76 0.12
N ARG A 261 18.12 7.85 -0.05
CA ARG A 261 17.74 9.00 -0.85
C ARG A 261 18.69 9.10 -2.03
N LEU A 262 18.14 9.12 -3.23
CA LEU A 262 18.86 9.29 -4.48
C LEU A 262 18.53 10.66 -5.05
N LEU A 263 19.56 11.46 -5.34
CA LEU A 263 19.43 12.79 -5.88
C LEU A 263 19.78 12.80 -7.36
N TYR A 264 18.88 13.38 -8.17
CA TYR A 264 19.07 13.63 -9.59
C TYR A 264 18.96 15.14 -9.83
N THR A 265 20.11 15.77 -9.99
CA THR A 265 20.32 17.16 -10.36
C THR A 265 20.35 17.35 -11.88
N ASN A 266 20.78 16.33 -12.64
CA ASN A 266 20.72 16.35 -14.10
C ASN A 266 19.29 16.04 -14.62
N PRO A 267 18.64 16.96 -15.36
CA PRO A 267 17.29 16.74 -15.90
C PRO A 267 17.16 15.52 -16.82
N ALA A 268 18.18 15.20 -17.63
CA ALA A 268 18.15 14.06 -18.55
C ALA A 268 18.24 12.71 -17.81
N ALA A 269 19.07 12.65 -16.76
CA ALA A 269 19.17 11.46 -15.91
C ALA A 269 17.84 11.19 -15.19
N ARG A 270 17.16 12.25 -14.74
CA ARG A 270 15.81 12.18 -14.16
C ARG A 270 14.78 11.64 -15.15
N GLU A 271 14.73 12.15 -16.38
CA GLU A 271 13.78 11.67 -17.39
C GLU A 271 13.99 10.18 -17.69
N THR A 272 15.26 9.77 -17.79
CA THR A 272 15.66 8.37 -17.97
C THR A 272 15.23 7.49 -16.78
N LEU A 273 15.35 7.98 -15.54
CA LEU A 273 14.83 7.28 -14.37
C LEU A 273 13.30 7.12 -14.43
N GLU A 274 12.57 8.20 -14.73
CA GLU A 274 11.11 8.14 -14.81
C GLU A 274 10.63 7.17 -15.88
N GLU A 275 11.33 7.10 -17.03
CA GLU A 275 11.04 6.12 -18.08
C GLU A 275 11.34 4.69 -17.66
N ARG A 276 12.46 4.42 -16.98
CA ARG A 276 12.77 3.09 -16.43
C ARG A 276 11.76 2.65 -15.39
N LEU A 277 11.42 3.54 -14.44
CA LEU A 277 10.37 3.28 -13.45
C LEU A 277 9.03 3.03 -14.15
N ARG A 278 8.70 3.82 -15.18
CA ARG A 278 7.50 3.64 -15.99
C ARG A 278 7.46 2.31 -16.72
N SER A 279 8.59 1.89 -17.29
CA SER A 279 8.69 0.64 -18.03
C SER A 279 8.60 -0.57 -17.09
N GLN A 280 9.18 -0.50 -15.89
CA GLN A 280 9.22 -1.61 -14.96
C GLN A 280 7.97 -1.72 -14.08
N TYR A 281 7.37 -0.59 -13.71
CA TYR A 281 6.25 -0.53 -12.76
C TYR A 281 4.97 0.06 -13.38
N GLY A 282 4.96 0.35 -14.69
CA GLY A 282 3.87 1.02 -15.38
C GLY A 282 3.93 2.54 -15.24
N ALA A 283 3.13 3.26 -16.05
CA ALA A 283 3.05 4.72 -15.97
C ALA A 283 2.87 5.16 -14.51
N PRO A 284 3.66 6.12 -14.00
CA PRO A 284 3.30 6.76 -12.76
C PRO A 284 1.95 7.39 -13.03
N GLY A 285 0.88 6.71 -12.62
CA GLY A 285 -0.38 7.39 -12.45
C GLY A 285 -0.09 8.60 -11.58
N THR A 286 -0.97 9.59 -11.60
CA THR A 286 -1.05 10.58 -10.52
C THR A 286 -1.13 9.94 -9.11
N ARG A 287 -1.19 8.59 -9.04
CA ARG A 287 -1.14 7.69 -7.90
C ARG A 287 -0.32 6.41 -8.21
N SER A 288 1.01 6.45 -8.32
CA SER A 288 1.80 5.21 -8.20
C SER A 288 1.85 4.81 -6.72
N GLY A 289 1.00 3.87 -6.33
CA GLY A 289 1.00 3.21 -5.02
C GLY A 289 2.09 2.15 -4.94
N VAL A 290 3.36 2.53 -5.16
CA VAL A 290 4.47 1.66 -4.77
C VAL A 290 4.84 2.03 -3.33
N PRO A 291 4.51 1.20 -2.33
CA PRO A 291 4.41 1.60 -0.92
C PRO A 291 5.73 2.03 -0.24
N ASP A 292 6.86 1.94 -0.94
CA ASP A 292 8.20 2.18 -0.40
C ASP A 292 8.98 3.26 -1.16
N VAL A 293 8.40 3.88 -2.19
CA VAL A 293 9.10 4.88 -3.00
C VAL A 293 8.32 6.19 -3.13
N HIS A 294 8.90 7.24 -2.58
CA HIS A 294 8.37 8.59 -2.67
C HIS A 294 9.24 9.42 -3.61
N ILE A 295 8.70 9.76 -4.77
CA ILE A 295 9.32 10.71 -5.71
C ILE A 295 8.87 12.11 -5.32
N TYR A 296 9.80 12.91 -4.80
CA TYR A 296 9.55 14.33 -4.55
C TYR A 296 10.12 15.13 -5.71
N ARG A 297 9.22 15.79 -6.46
CA ARG A 297 9.59 16.73 -7.53
C ARG A 297 9.87 18.10 -6.91
N SER A 298 11.13 18.50 -6.85
CA SER A 298 11.57 19.87 -6.58
C SER A 298 12.57 20.32 -7.66
N ALA A 299 13.20 21.49 -7.52
CA ALA A 299 14.30 21.91 -8.40
C ALA A 299 15.44 20.87 -8.47
N SER A 300 15.59 20.06 -7.42
CA SER A 300 16.26 18.75 -7.48
C SER A 300 15.23 17.64 -7.35
N THR A 301 15.29 16.60 -8.17
CA THR A 301 14.41 15.45 -7.97
C THR A 301 15.06 14.52 -6.96
N SER A 302 14.36 14.31 -5.84
CA SER A 302 14.78 13.38 -4.80
C SER A 302 13.88 12.16 -4.84
N LEU A 303 14.49 11.00 -5.06
CA LEU A 303 13.85 9.70 -4.93
C LEU A 303 14.16 9.15 -3.55
N TRP A 304 13.13 8.91 -2.74
CA TRP A 304 13.30 8.26 -1.45
C TRP A 304 12.83 6.82 -1.54
N ILE A 305 13.72 5.90 -1.17
CA ILE A 305 13.43 4.50 -0.92
C ILE A 305 13.39 4.37 0.60
N ARG A 306 12.20 4.20 1.15
CA ARG A 306 11.98 4.08 2.60
C ARG A 306 11.16 2.83 2.86
N PRO A 307 11.33 2.17 4.00
CA PRO A 307 10.28 1.31 4.52
C PRO A 307 9.00 2.14 4.59
N SER A 308 7.88 1.56 4.18
CA SER A 308 6.58 2.19 4.34
C SER A 308 6.39 2.73 5.77
N ALA A 309 5.54 3.75 5.94
CA ALA A 309 5.30 4.41 7.23
C ALA A 309 5.07 3.44 8.40
N ALA A 310 4.51 2.26 8.11
CA ALA A 310 4.32 1.17 9.06
C ALA A 310 5.63 0.53 9.58
N ALA A 311 6.66 0.35 8.73
CA ALA A 311 7.97 -0.15 9.19
C ALA A 311 8.78 0.92 9.96
N GLN A 312 8.56 2.20 9.69
CA GLN A 312 9.17 3.27 10.50
C GLN A 312 8.60 3.32 11.92
N ALA A 313 7.31 3.03 12.09
CA ALA A 313 6.69 2.97 13.42
C ALA A 313 7.25 1.83 14.28
N GLU A 314 7.63 0.70 13.68
CA GLU A 314 8.21 -0.46 14.38
C GLU A 314 9.64 -0.18 14.87
N ILE A 315 10.50 0.42 14.04
CA ILE A 315 11.85 0.85 14.44
C ILE A 315 11.77 1.82 15.64
N LEU A 316 10.78 2.73 15.63
CA LEU A 316 10.57 3.68 16.72
C LEU A 316 9.94 3.06 17.98
N LEU A 317 9.36 1.87 17.89
CA LEU A 317 8.75 1.14 19.00
C LEU A 317 9.70 0.12 19.63
N SER A 318 10.57 -0.54 18.85
CA SER A 318 11.62 -1.43 19.37
C SER A 318 12.65 -0.68 20.22
N ASP A 319 12.91 0.58 19.90
CA ASP A 319 13.83 1.47 20.64
C ASP A 319 13.26 1.92 22.01
N ARG A 320 11.99 1.62 22.32
CA ARG A 320 11.36 1.91 23.63
C ARG A 320 11.28 0.70 24.56
N GLY A 321 11.67 -0.48 24.09
CA GLY A 321 11.65 -1.72 24.85
C GLY A 321 12.99 -2.10 25.48
N ARG A 322 13.99 -1.22 25.43
CA ARG A 322 15.30 -1.36 26.09
C ARG A 322 15.51 -0.25 27.12
#